data_AF-A0A060WD88-F1
#
_entry.id   AF-A0A060WD88-F1
#
_cell.length_a   1.000
_cell.length_b   1.000
_cell.length_c   1.000
_cell.angle_alpha   90.00
_cell.angle_beta   90.00
_cell.angle_gamma   90.00
#
_symmetry.space_group_name_H-M   'P 1'
#
loop_
_entity.id
_entity.type
_entity.pdbx_description
1 polymer ?
#
loop_
_entity_poly.entity_id
_entity_poly.type
_entity_poly.pdbx_seq_one_letter_code
_entity_poly.pdbx_strand_id
1 'polypeptide(L)'
;MLLCILCVSSPPGEFQCSFEDEAVCMFTQDKTDDFDWTRHSAATRDTKYTPNTGPSSDRAGSKQGFYMYIETSRPRLEGEKARLLTPTFNVAPKSPYGTVTAAPTYCFGFYYHMYGKHIGALNAYLRQKGHSGSDSSLWNLVGNQGDRWKQAKVNIHPIASFQLVLEGIRGPGIEGDIAIDDVTIEEGECKDPPPNNLRSLSPPTTPHIWQFLVTLTLVFVDLQR
;
A
#
# COMPACT_ATOMS: atom_id res chain seq x y z
N MET A 1 18.97 -5.01 28.46
CA MET A 1 19.15 -4.60 27.05
C MET A 1 18.93 -5.84 26.20
N LEU A 2 17.66 -6.16 25.92
CA LEU A 2 17.30 -7.38 25.20
C LEU A 2 17.07 -7.01 23.73
N LEU A 3 17.90 -7.60 22.88
CA LEU A 3 17.86 -7.52 21.43
C LEU A 3 16.50 -8.03 20.92
N CYS A 4 15.85 -7.28 20.03
CA CYS A 4 14.66 -7.73 19.33
C CYS A 4 15.07 -8.81 18.31
N ILE A 5 14.72 -10.07 18.58
CA ILE A 5 15.06 -11.25 17.75
C ILE A 5 14.00 -11.50 16.65
N LEU A 6 13.08 -10.56 16.40
CA LEU A 6 12.02 -10.73 15.38
C LEU A 6 11.90 -9.60 14.36
N CYS A 7 12.96 -8.79 14.14
CA CYS A 7 13.03 -8.07 12.86
C CYS A 7 13.32 -9.10 11.77
N VAL A 8 12.29 -9.48 11.02
CA VAL A 8 12.41 -10.22 9.77
C VAL A 8 13.54 -9.57 8.98
N SER A 9 14.62 -10.32 8.77
CA SER A 9 15.80 -9.83 8.04
C SER A 9 15.36 -9.53 6.62
N SER A 10 15.10 -8.26 6.30
CA SER A 10 14.93 -7.85 4.92
C SER A 10 16.21 -8.19 4.15
N PRO A 11 16.11 -8.63 2.89
CA PRO A 11 17.27 -8.77 2.03
C PRO A 11 18.12 -7.49 2.04
N PRO A 12 19.45 -7.60 1.88
CA PRO A 12 20.29 -6.42 1.69
C PRO A 12 19.74 -5.56 0.54
N GLY A 13 19.42 -4.30 0.80
CA GLY A 13 18.86 -3.38 -0.20
C GLY A 13 17.33 -3.23 -0.18
N GLU A 14 16.64 -3.83 0.79
CA GLU A 14 15.19 -3.69 0.96
C GLU A 14 14.82 -3.03 2.30
N PHE A 15 14.06 -1.94 2.23
CA PHE A 15 13.43 -1.29 3.38
C PHE A 15 11.93 -1.61 3.37
N GLN A 16 11.39 -2.01 4.51
CA GLN A 16 9.96 -2.27 4.69
C GLN A 16 9.47 -1.68 6.02
N CYS A 17 8.28 -1.09 6.00
CA CYS A 17 7.61 -0.60 7.19
C CYS A 17 6.10 -0.86 7.14
N SER A 18 5.62 -1.76 8.01
CA SER A 18 4.19 -2.04 8.21
C SER A 18 3.59 -1.28 9.41
N PHE A 19 4.35 -0.37 10.03
CA PHE A 19 3.93 0.43 11.19
C PHE A 19 3.49 -0.33 12.46
N GLU A 20 3.68 -1.66 12.50
CA GLU A 20 3.35 -2.48 13.67
C GLU A 20 4.20 -2.13 14.91
N ASP A 21 5.46 -1.69 14.70
CA ASP A 21 6.33 -1.23 15.78
C ASP A 21 6.08 0.25 16.14
N GLU A 22 6.10 0.58 17.44
CA GLU A 22 5.92 1.95 17.93
C GLU A 22 6.99 2.92 17.43
N ALA A 23 8.18 2.43 17.10
CA ALA A 23 9.28 3.23 16.54
C ALA A 23 9.04 3.63 15.08
N VAL A 24 7.94 3.18 14.46
CA VAL A 24 7.49 3.55 13.10
C VAL A 24 8.61 3.53 12.07
N CYS A 25 9.51 2.55 12.17
CA CYS A 25 10.65 2.36 11.25
C CYS A 25 11.50 3.64 11.03
N MET A 26 11.64 4.47 12.09
CA MET A 26 12.38 5.74 12.06
C MET A 26 11.78 6.79 11.10
N PHE A 27 10.51 6.66 10.72
CA PHE A 27 9.81 7.76 10.06
C PHE A 27 9.72 8.97 10.98
N THR A 28 9.72 10.16 10.39
CA THR A 28 9.65 11.43 11.11
C THR A 28 8.54 12.29 10.54
N GLN A 29 7.82 13.02 11.40
CA GLN A 29 6.91 14.06 10.96
C GLN A 29 7.69 15.27 10.45
N ASP A 30 7.20 15.93 9.39
CA ASP A 30 7.67 17.27 9.06
C ASP A 30 7.25 18.23 10.20
N LYS A 31 7.95 19.35 10.31
CA LYS A 31 7.64 20.40 11.30
C LYS A 31 7.31 21.73 10.64
N THR A 32 7.23 21.71 9.31
CA THR A 32 6.95 22.88 8.46
C THR A 32 5.57 22.82 7.81
N ASP A 33 4.82 21.75 8.06
CA ASP A 33 3.44 21.49 7.64
C ASP A 33 2.42 21.92 8.73
N ASP A 34 1.14 21.66 8.46
CA ASP A 34 0.03 22.18 9.27
C ASP A 34 -0.37 21.23 10.41
N PHE A 35 -0.19 19.92 10.23
CA PHE A 35 -0.45 18.90 11.24
C PHE A 35 0.29 17.58 10.97
N ASP A 36 0.28 16.66 11.95
CA ASP A 36 1.04 15.41 11.86
C ASP A 36 0.16 14.20 11.42
N TRP A 37 0.76 13.24 10.72
CA TRP A 37 0.19 11.90 10.56
C TRP A 37 0.11 11.19 11.92
N THR A 38 -0.88 10.33 12.12
CA THR A 38 -1.05 9.59 13.37
C THR A 38 -0.92 8.10 13.14
N ARG A 39 -0.17 7.39 14.00
CA ARG A 39 -0.18 5.92 14.04
C ARG A 39 -1.45 5.44 14.73
N HIS A 40 -2.19 4.55 14.09
CA HIS A 40 -3.53 4.21 14.55
C HIS A 40 -3.94 2.78 14.20
N SER A 41 -4.91 2.25 14.95
CA SER A 41 -5.53 0.95 14.72
C SER A 41 -7.04 1.10 14.59
N ALA A 42 -7.69 0.29 13.76
CA ALA A 42 -9.15 0.34 13.63
C ALA A 42 -9.86 -0.03 14.96
N ALA A 43 -9.22 -0.81 15.83
CA ALA A 43 -9.74 -1.20 17.15
C ALA A 43 -9.93 0.00 18.10
N THR A 44 -9.16 1.07 17.92
CA THR A 44 -9.23 2.29 18.75
C THR A 44 -9.97 3.44 18.08
N ARG A 45 -10.54 3.22 16.88
CA ARG A 45 -11.18 4.26 16.08
C ARG A 45 -12.47 4.75 16.71
N ASP A 46 -12.58 6.07 16.92
CA ASP A 46 -13.88 6.69 17.20
C ASP A 46 -14.57 7.12 15.90
N THR A 47 -15.50 6.29 15.44
CA THR A 47 -16.27 6.51 14.20
C THR A 47 -17.25 7.69 14.27
N LYS A 48 -17.42 8.31 15.44
CA LYS A 48 -18.37 9.41 15.64
C LYS A 48 -17.92 10.70 14.93
N TYR A 49 -16.62 10.94 14.83
CA TYR A 49 -16.09 12.21 14.29
C TYR A 49 -16.00 12.21 12.77
N THR A 50 -15.69 11.07 12.17
CA THR A 50 -15.58 10.89 10.72
C THR A 50 -16.40 9.67 10.28
N PRO A 51 -17.73 9.75 10.37
CA PRO A 51 -18.56 8.64 9.90
C PRO A 51 -18.34 8.43 8.39
N ASN A 52 -18.47 7.19 7.93
CA ASN A 52 -18.31 6.81 6.52
C ASN A 52 -16.89 7.00 5.95
N THR A 53 -15.86 7.03 6.80
CA THR A 53 -14.47 6.90 6.39
C THR A 53 -13.90 5.53 6.73
N GLY A 54 -12.71 5.24 6.25
CA GLY A 54 -11.96 4.02 6.53
C GLY A 54 -10.58 4.33 7.13
N PRO A 55 -9.73 3.30 7.27
CA PRO A 55 -10.01 1.89 6.98
C PRO A 55 -10.66 1.16 8.19
N SER A 56 -11.33 0.04 7.94
CA SER A 56 -11.95 -0.80 8.99
C SER A 56 -11.02 -1.86 9.60
N SER A 57 -9.81 -1.99 9.04
CA SER A 57 -8.69 -2.82 9.47
C SER A 57 -7.39 -2.24 8.90
N ASP A 58 -6.24 -2.70 9.36
CA ASP A 58 -4.97 -2.53 8.65
C ASP A 58 -5.02 -3.18 7.25
N ARG A 59 -3.92 -3.08 6.50
CA ARG A 59 -3.82 -3.70 5.17
C ARG A 59 -3.97 -5.21 5.23
N ALA A 60 -3.46 -5.87 6.27
CA ALA A 60 -3.49 -7.33 6.43
C ALA A 60 -4.88 -7.88 6.81
N GLY A 61 -5.84 -7.03 7.15
CA GLY A 61 -7.20 -7.40 7.56
C GLY A 61 -7.40 -7.52 9.07
N SER A 62 -6.40 -7.14 9.87
CA SER A 62 -6.44 -7.07 11.33
C SER A 62 -7.03 -5.75 11.81
N LYS A 63 -7.96 -5.82 12.77
CA LYS A 63 -8.46 -4.60 13.44
C LYS A 63 -7.45 -4.02 14.43
N GLN A 64 -6.54 -4.85 14.93
CA GLN A 64 -5.52 -4.48 15.90
C GLN A 64 -4.21 -4.04 15.25
N GLY A 65 -4.02 -4.35 13.96
CA GLY A 65 -2.87 -3.90 13.20
C GLY A 65 -2.87 -2.39 13.03
N PHE A 66 -1.69 -1.86 12.76
CA PHE A 66 -1.42 -0.44 12.76
C PHE A 66 -1.12 0.08 11.37
N TYR A 67 -1.53 1.31 11.13
CA TYR A 67 -1.26 2.06 9.91
C TYR A 67 -1.04 3.52 10.29
N MET A 68 -0.48 4.30 9.36
CA MET A 68 -0.45 5.75 9.52
C MET A 68 -1.69 6.35 8.84
N TYR A 69 -2.34 7.32 9.47
CA TYR A 69 -3.48 8.02 8.87
C TYR A 69 -3.50 9.51 9.21
N ILE A 70 -4.21 10.27 8.39
CA ILE A 70 -4.62 11.64 8.71
C ILE A 70 -6.08 11.63 9.19
N GLU A 71 -6.31 12.30 10.31
CA GLU A 71 -7.65 12.56 10.85
C GLU A 71 -8.10 13.94 10.36
N THR A 72 -9.20 13.99 9.60
CA THR A 72 -9.65 15.21 8.91
C THR A 72 -10.74 15.99 9.63
N SER A 73 -11.20 15.51 10.77
CA SER A 73 -12.15 16.22 11.63
C SER A 73 -11.57 17.50 12.25
N ARG A 74 -12.44 18.23 12.96
CA ARG A 74 -12.06 19.50 13.58
C ARG A 74 -10.91 19.29 14.59
N PRO A 75 -9.93 20.21 14.66
CA PRO A 75 -9.96 21.57 14.13
C PRO A 75 -9.39 21.75 12.72
N ARG A 76 -9.12 20.66 11.98
CA ARG A 76 -8.45 20.75 10.68
C ARG A 76 -9.25 21.57 9.65
N LEU A 77 -8.53 22.29 8.77
CA LEU A 77 -9.06 23.18 7.74
C LEU A 77 -8.72 22.72 6.31
N GLU A 78 -9.47 23.21 5.32
CA GLU A 78 -9.37 22.72 3.94
C GLU A 78 -8.01 23.12 3.37
N GLY A 79 -7.32 22.17 2.73
CA GLY A 79 -6.00 22.40 2.18
C GLY A 79 -4.86 22.29 3.20
N GLU A 80 -5.13 22.10 4.50
CA GLU A 80 -4.09 21.77 5.48
C GLU A 80 -3.40 20.46 5.13
N LYS A 81 -2.10 20.38 5.41
CA LYS A 81 -1.22 19.30 5.01
C LYS A 81 -0.58 18.62 6.21
N ALA A 82 -0.40 17.30 6.08
CA ALA A 82 0.44 16.51 6.95
C ALA A 82 1.47 15.73 6.13
N ARG A 83 2.73 15.73 6.56
CA ARG A 83 3.87 15.20 5.81
C ARG A 83 4.65 14.23 6.68
N LEU A 84 4.72 12.99 6.24
CA LEU A 84 5.49 11.93 6.87
C LEU A 84 6.72 11.60 6.02
N LEU A 85 7.90 11.64 6.64
CA LEU A 85 9.17 11.43 5.96
C LEU A 85 9.74 10.06 6.34
N THR A 86 10.25 9.35 5.35
CA THR A 86 11.07 8.15 5.58
C THR A 86 12.40 8.50 6.25
N PRO A 87 13.14 7.51 6.77
CA PRO A 87 14.56 7.68 7.07
C PRO A 87 15.35 8.17 5.85
N THR A 88 16.56 8.68 6.09
CA THR A 88 17.47 9.05 5.00
C THR A 88 18.16 7.81 4.44
N PHE A 89 18.02 7.59 3.13
CA PHE A 89 18.71 6.54 2.40
C PHE A 89 19.95 7.11 1.73
N ASN A 90 21.08 6.40 1.86
CA ASN A 90 22.32 6.78 1.24
C ASN A 90 22.46 6.07 -0.10
N VAL A 91 22.70 6.85 -1.15
CA VAL A 91 23.07 6.32 -2.46
C VAL A 91 24.58 6.12 -2.47
N ALA A 92 25.06 4.89 -2.66
CA ALA A 92 26.48 4.61 -2.69
C ALA A 92 27.16 5.42 -3.82
N PRO A 93 28.31 6.08 -3.56
CA PRO A 93 29.04 6.79 -4.60
C PRO A 93 29.42 5.85 -5.74
N LYS A 94 29.27 6.31 -6.98
CA LYS A 94 29.83 5.63 -8.17
C LYS A 94 31.31 5.35 -7.91
N SER A 95 31.74 4.09 -8.02
CA SER A 95 33.16 3.75 -7.92
C SER A 95 33.94 4.57 -8.96
N PRO A 96 34.99 5.33 -8.56
CA PRO A 96 35.80 6.10 -9.50
C PRO A 96 36.61 5.22 -10.48
N TYR A 97 36.65 3.91 -10.23
CA TYR A 97 37.32 2.91 -11.09
C TYR A 97 36.35 1.86 -11.67
N GLY A 98 35.03 2.01 -11.46
CA GLY A 98 34.02 1.07 -11.93
C GLY A 98 33.46 1.45 -13.29
N THR A 99 33.28 0.47 -14.18
CA THR A 99 32.45 0.58 -15.39
C THR A 99 31.13 1.25 -15.05
N VAL A 100 30.69 2.23 -15.87
CA VAL A 100 29.45 3.01 -15.72
C VAL A 100 28.30 2.09 -15.29
N THR A 101 28.04 1.99 -13.99
CA THR A 101 26.84 1.34 -13.49
C THR A 101 25.70 2.32 -13.74
N ALA A 102 24.58 1.80 -14.25
CA ALA A 102 23.36 2.55 -14.48
C ALA A 102 23.01 3.38 -13.23
N ALA A 103 22.34 4.53 -13.43
CA ALA A 103 21.87 5.32 -12.30
C ALA A 103 21.07 4.42 -11.33
N PRO A 104 21.31 4.53 -10.01
CA PRO A 104 20.61 3.70 -9.05
C PRO A 104 19.12 3.97 -9.19
N THR A 105 18.37 2.89 -9.33
CA THR A 105 16.92 2.90 -9.52
C THR A 105 16.33 2.14 -8.36
N TYR A 106 15.27 2.69 -7.77
CA TYR A 106 14.53 2.03 -6.70
C TYR A 106 13.05 1.99 -7.03
N CYS A 107 12.37 0.93 -6.60
CA CYS A 107 10.94 0.85 -6.57
C CYS A 107 10.44 1.31 -5.21
N PHE A 108 9.70 2.41 -5.18
CA PHE A 108 8.97 2.87 -4.01
C PHE A 108 7.54 2.32 -4.05
N GLY A 109 7.19 1.50 -3.06
CA GLY A 109 5.86 0.92 -2.90
C GLY A 109 5.20 1.39 -1.60
N PHE A 110 3.88 1.53 -1.61
CA PHE A 110 3.08 1.68 -0.40
C PHE A 110 1.62 1.30 -0.66
N TYR A 111 0.92 0.89 0.38
CA TYR A 111 -0.54 0.74 0.34
C TYR A 111 -1.21 2.02 0.82
N TYR A 112 -2.37 2.32 0.26
CA TYR A 112 -3.19 3.45 0.64
C TYR A 112 -4.67 3.06 0.75
N HIS A 113 -5.39 3.75 1.63
CA HIS A 113 -6.85 3.72 1.74
C HIS A 113 -7.38 5.14 1.73
N MET A 114 -8.29 5.43 0.80
CA MET A 114 -8.85 6.76 0.56
C MET A 114 -10.35 6.61 0.32
N TYR A 115 -11.15 6.65 1.39
CA TYR A 115 -12.59 6.43 1.33
C TYR A 115 -13.34 7.51 2.12
N GLY A 116 -14.24 8.21 1.43
CA GLY A 116 -15.07 9.24 2.02
C GLY A 116 -15.48 10.30 1.02
N LYS A 117 -16.52 11.08 1.35
CA LYS A 117 -17.06 12.12 0.46
C LYS A 117 -16.10 13.31 0.29
N HIS A 118 -15.30 13.60 1.30
CA HIS A 118 -14.46 14.80 1.39
C HIS A 118 -12.97 14.48 1.33
N ILE A 119 -12.61 13.34 0.73
CA ILE A 119 -11.20 12.98 0.51
C ILE A 119 -10.51 14.08 -0.29
N GLY A 120 -9.41 14.59 0.27
CA GLY A 120 -8.54 15.56 -0.40
C GLY A 120 -7.58 14.83 -1.34
N ALA A 121 -6.28 14.90 -1.02
CA ALA A 121 -5.23 14.34 -1.87
C ALA A 121 -4.16 13.60 -1.06
N LEU A 122 -3.53 12.62 -1.70
CA LEU A 122 -2.32 11.97 -1.23
C LEU A 122 -1.22 12.17 -2.26
N ASN A 123 -0.08 12.69 -1.82
CA ASN A 123 1.09 12.96 -2.65
C ASN A 123 2.30 12.18 -2.16
N ALA A 124 3.17 11.80 -3.09
CA ALA A 124 4.51 11.33 -2.79
C ALA A 124 5.56 12.22 -3.45
N TYR A 125 6.61 12.55 -2.69
CA TYR A 125 7.72 13.37 -3.16
C TYR A 125 9.07 12.74 -2.88
N LEU A 126 10.06 13.08 -3.71
CA LEU A 126 11.47 12.79 -3.51
C LEU A 126 12.19 14.04 -2.98
N ARG A 127 12.72 13.94 -1.76
CA ARG A 127 13.57 14.96 -1.13
C ARG A 127 15.02 14.51 -1.22
N GLN A 128 15.90 15.35 -1.76
CA GLN A 128 17.32 15.01 -1.94
C GLN A 128 18.24 15.99 -1.20
N LYS A 129 19.25 15.46 -0.51
CA LYS A 129 20.22 16.27 0.23
C LYS A 129 21.03 17.16 -0.72
N GLY A 130 21.19 18.43 -0.35
CA GLY A 130 21.98 19.40 -1.13
C GLY A 130 21.23 19.99 -2.32
N HIS A 131 19.97 19.62 -2.55
CA HIS A 131 19.09 20.30 -3.48
C HIS A 131 18.40 21.45 -2.75
N SER A 132 18.66 22.69 -3.16
CA SER A 132 18.06 23.90 -2.57
C SER A 132 16.66 24.21 -3.12
N GLY A 133 16.12 23.35 -3.98
CA GLY A 133 14.76 23.44 -4.55
C GLY A 133 13.70 22.75 -3.70
N SER A 134 12.44 22.88 -4.12
CA SER A 134 11.31 22.12 -3.57
C SER A 134 11.44 20.63 -3.87
N ASP A 135 10.83 19.78 -3.04
CA ASP A 135 10.80 18.33 -3.26
C ASP A 135 10.20 17.98 -4.63
N SER A 136 10.77 16.97 -5.30
CA SER A 136 10.30 16.56 -6.62
C SER A 136 9.04 15.70 -6.51
N SER A 137 7.98 16.04 -7.25
CA SER A 137 6.74 15.24 -7.24
C SER A 137 6.95 13.90 -7.95
N LEU A 138 6.55 12.82 -7.28
CA LEU A 138 6.66 11.45 -7.80
C LEU A 138 5.29 10.88 -8.20
N TRP A 139 4.28 11.14 -7.37
CA TRP A 139 2.95 10.56 -7.50
C TRP A 139 1.92 11.43 -6.79
N ASN A 140 0.70 11.47 -7.33
CA ASN A 140 -0.43 12.18 -6.76
C ASN A 140 -1.72 11.38 -7.04
N LEU A 141 -2.62 11.38 -6.07
CA LEU A 141 -3.98 10.88 -6.22
C LEU A 141 -4.95 11.75 -5.43
N VAL A 142 -6.12 12.00 -6.02
CA VAL A 142 -7.13 12.91 -5.47
C VAL A 142 -8.47 12.19 -5.35
N GLY A 143 -9.20 12.51 -4.28
CA GLY A 143 -10.58 12.09 -4.09
C GLY A 143 -10.76 10.63 -3.74
N ASN A 144 -12.02 10.23 -3.61
CA ASN A 144 -12.43 8.90 -3.17
C ASN A 144 -11.95 7.79 -4.10
N GLN A 145 -11.32 6.77 -3.52
CA GLN A 145 -10.80 5.58 -4.19
C GLN A 145 -11.61 4.32 -3.88
N GLY A 146 -12.61 4.43 -3.01
CA GLY A 146 -13.45 3.32 -2.55
C GLY A 146 -12.91 2.65 -1.30
N ASP A 147 -13.77 1.87 -0.64
CA ASP A 147 -13.49 1.24 0.65
C ASP A 147 -12.66 -0.05 0.50
N ARG A 148 -11.41 0.10 0.06
CA ARG A 148 -10.42 -0.97 0.01
C ARG A 148 -9.00 -0.42 0.00
N TRP A 149 -8.08 -1.15 0.60
CA TRP A 149 -6.66 -0.93 0.42
C TRP A 149 -6.26 -1.14 -1.05
N LYS A 150 -5.44 -0.23 -1.58
CA LYS A 150 -4.86 -0.30 -2.92
C LYS A 150 -3.36 -0.06 -2.82
N GLN A 151 -2.60 -0.51 -3.82
CA GLN A 151 -1.15 -0.34 -3.85
C GLN A 151 -0.74 0.72 -4.88
N ALA A 152 0.23 1.55 -4.53
CA ALA A 152 0.99 2.38 -5.46
C ALA A 152 2.43 1.86 -5.54
N LYS A 153 3.02 1.95 -6.74
CA LYS A 153 4.43 1.63 -7.03
C LYS A 153 4.99 2.68 -7.96
N VAL A 154 6.17 3.23 -7.65
CA VAL A 154 6.79 4.33 -8.40
C VAL A 154 8.29 4.12 -8.51
N ASN A 155 8.83 4.23 -9.73
CA ASN A 155 10.29 4.20 -9.95
C ASN A 155 10.90 5.54 -9.55
N ILE A 156 11.96 5.50 -8.74
CA ILE A 156 12.72 6.69 -8.32
C ILE A 156 14.19 6.56 -8.70
N HIS A 157 14.81 7.69 -9.04
CA HIS A 157 16.18 7.75 -9.54
C HIS A 157 17.00 8.79 -8.76
N PRO A 158 17.29 8.53 -7.47
CA PRO A 158 17.97 9.49 -6.62
C PRO A 158 19.44 9.64 -7.03
N ILE A 159 19.86 10.88 -7.28
CA ILE A 159 21.25 11.26 -7.57
C ILE A 159 22.12 11.57 -6.32
N ALA A 160 21.53 11.55 -5.13
CA ALA A 160 22.15 11.86 -3.83
C ALA A 160 21.34 11.19 -2.71
N SER A 161 21.85 11.21 -1.47
CA SER A 161 21.06 10.75 -0.32
C SER A 161 19.68 11.39 -0.29
N PHE A 162 18.66 10.60 -0.02
CA PHE A 162 17.27 10.99 -0.23
C PHE A 162 16.34 10.52 0.88
N GLN A 163 15.18 11.16 0.95
CA GLN A 163 14.02 10.75 1.71
C GLN A 163 12.81 10.76 0.77
N LEU A 164 11.82 9.93 1.08
CA LEU A 164 10.50 10.04 0.49
C LEU A 164 9.57 10.73 1.46
N VAL A 165 8.69 11.57 0.92
CA VAL A 165 7.71 12.32 1.72
C VAL A 165 6.31 11.94 1.26
N LEU A 166 5.51 11.42 2.17
CA LEU A 166 4.10 11.13 1.98
C LEU A 166 3.28 12.27 2.57
N GLU A 167 2.60 13.02 1.72
CA GLU A 167 1.81 14.19 2.11
C GLU A 167 0.31 13.91 1.93
N GLY A 168 -0.43 13.98 3.02
CA GLY A 168 -1.89 13.96 3.03
C GLY A 168 -2.42 15.38 3.08
N ILE A 169 -3.37 15.70 2.21
CA ILE A 169 -4.05 17.00 2.18
C ILE A 169 -5.51 16.81 2.57
N ARG A 170 -5.97 17.56 3.57
CA ARG A 170 -7.37 17.57 3.97
C ARG A 170 -8.24 18.20 2.89
N GLY A 171 -9.33 17.50 2.53
CA GLY A 171 -10.34 18.01 1.60
C GLY A 171 -11.34 18.99 2.25
N PRO A 172 -12.48 19.25 1.59
CA PRO A 172 -13.42 20.30 2.00
C PRO A 172 -14.27 19.97 3.23
N GLY A 173 -14.07 18.81 3.86
CA GLY A 173 -14.88 18.34 4.97
C GLY A 173 -14.22 17.22 5.76
N ILE A 174 -14.95 16.69 6.74
CA ILE A 174 -14.43 15.75 7.75
C ILE A 174 -14.50 14.28 7.32
N GLU A 175 -15.19 13.96 6.23
CA GLU A 175 -15.27 12.58 5.74
C GLU A 175 -14.13 12.33 4.74
N GLY A 176 -12.90 12.55 5.19
CA GLY A 176 -11.74 12.72 4.32
C GLY A 176 -10.48 12.01 4.78
N ASP A 177 -10.58 11.05 5.71
CA ASP A 177 -9.41 10.36 6.27
C ASP A 177 -8.66 9.59 5.18
N ILE A 178 -7.32 9.67 5.23
CA ILE A 178 -6.41 8.99 4.32
C ILE A 178 -5.45 8.16 5.16
N ALA A 179 -5.29 6.89 4.81
CA ALA A 179 -4.36 5.99 5.48
C ALA A 179 -3.32 5.41 4.51
N ILE A 180 -2.14 5.12 5.06
CA ILE A 180 -1.04 4.44 4.38
C ILE A 180 -0.53 3.28 5.23
N ASP A 181 -0.05 2.24 4.57
CA ASP A 181 0.47 1.03 5.22
C ASP A 181 1.52 0.35 4.33
N ASP A 182 2.28 -0.60 4.86
CA ASP A 182 3.23 -1.46 4.14
C ASP A 182 4.11 -0.69 3.12
N VAL A 183 4.88 0.29 3.62
CA VAL A 183 5.81 1.08 2.81
C VAL A 183 7.05 0.26 2.49
N THR A 184 7.42 0.17 1.21
CA THR A 184 8.61 -0.54 0.74
C THR A 184 9.50 0.33 -0.14
N ILE A 185 10.82 0.12 -0.04
CA ILE A 185 11.81 0.65 -0.98
C ILE A 185 12.74 -0.50 -1.33
N GLU A 186 12.73 -0.87 -2.60
CA GLU A 186 13.48 -2.01 -3.15
C GLU A 186 14.43 -1.50 -4.24
N GLU A 187 15.65 -2.03 -4.31
CA GLU A 187 16.54 -1.77 -5.44
C GLU A 187 16.00 -2.37 -6.74
N GLY A 188 16.05 -1.58 -7.82
CA GLY A 188 15.59 -1.93 -9.16
C GLY A 188 14.29 -1.26 -9.58
N GLU A 189 13.84 -1.59 -10.79
CA GLU A 189 12.56 -1.12 -11.34
C GLU A 189 11.39 -1.80 -10.65
N CYS A 190 10.29 -1.07 -10.47
CA CYS A 190 9.03 -1.63 -10.01
C CYS A 190 8.54 -2.70 -10.98
N LYS A 191 8.31 -3.89 -10.41
CA LYS A 191 7.66 -4.99 -11.11
C LYS A 191 6.16 -4.88 -10.91
N ASP A 192 5.41 -4.87 -12.00
CA ASP A 192 3.98 -5.16 -11.93
C ASP A 192 3.78 -6.53 -11.27
N PRO A 193 2.76 -6.69 -10.41
CA PRO A 193 2.36 -8.05 -10.05
C PRO A 193 2.13 -8.82 -11.35
N PRO A 194 2.64 -10.07 -11.47
CA PRO A 194 2.40 -10.86 -12.66
C PRO A 194 0.90 -10.85 -12.94
N PRO A 195 0.45 -10.62 -14.18
CA PRO A 195 -0.97 -10.63 -14.48
C PRO A 195 -1.52 -11.94 -13.94
N ASN A 196 -2.48 -11.84 -13.02
CA ASN A 196 -3.18 -12.99 -12.47
C ASN A 196 -3.71 -13.78 -13.67
N ASN A 197 -3.01 -14.86 -14.06
CA ASN A 197 -3.47 -15.80 -15.06
C ASN A 197 -4.59 -16.66 -14.45
N LEU A 198 -5.66 -16.01 -13.99
CA LEU A 198 -6.91 -16.65 -13.57
C LEU A 198 -7.71 -17.20 -14.77
N ARG A 199 -7.10 -17.28 -15.96
CA ARG A 199 -7.69 -17.90 -17.15
C ARG A 199 -7.25 -19.34 -17.42
N SER A 200 -6.42 -19.98 -16.59
CA SER A 200 -6.04 -21.40 -16.81
C SER A 200 -6.64 -22.41 -15.83
N LEU A 201 -7.52 -22.00 -14.92
CA LEU A 201 -8.33 -22.93 -14.11
C LEU A 201 -9.76 -23.03 -14.67
N SER A 202 -9.90 -23.20 -15.98
CA SER A 202 -11.09 -23.89 -16.48
C SER A 202 -11.01 -25.35 -16.02
N PRO A 203 -12.01 -25.89 -15.31
CA PRO A 203 -12.06 -27.33 -15.06
C PRO A 203 -11.98 -28.06 -16.41
N PRO A 204 -11.24 -29.18 -16.52
CA PRO A 204 -11.28 -29.96 -17.74
C PRO A 204 -12.74 -30.33 -18.01
N THR A 205 -13.26 -29.91 -19.16
CA THR A 205 -14.56 -30.35 -19.65
C THR A 205 -14.50 -31.87 -19.77
N THR A 206 -15.23 -32.57 -18.89
CA THR A 206 -15.41 -34.01 -19.00
C THR A 206 -16.06 -34.32 -20.35
N PRO A 207 -15.50 -35.21 -21.18
CA PRO A 207 -16.17 -35.60 -22.40
C PRO A 207 -17.41 -36.40 -22.00
N HIS A 208 -18.58 -35.82 -22.22
CA HIS A 208 -19.85 -36.53 -22.17
C HIS A 208 -19.85 -37.53 -23.33
N ILE A 209 -19.46 -38.77 -23.04
CA ILE A 209 -19.62 -39.90 -23.95
C ILE A 209 -21.11 -40.22 -23.99
N TRP A 210 -21.75 -39.77 -25.07
CA TRP A 210 -23.05 -40.26 -25.53
C TRP A 210 -22.92 -41.76 -25.82
N GLN A 211 -23.41 -42.62 -24.92
CA GLN A 211 -23.77 -43.98 -25.31
C GLN A 211 -25.18 -43.98 -25.89
N PHE A 212 -25.22 -44.26 -27.19
CA PHE A 212 -26.40 -44.46 -28.01
C PHE A 212 -27.27 -45.62 -27.50
N LEU A 213 -28.58 -45.42 -27.67
CA LEU A 213 -29.68 -46.37 -27.50
C LEU A 213 -29.49 -47.70 -28.25
N VAL A 214 -29.96 -48.81 -27.66
CA VAL A 214 -30.74 -49.83 -28.39
C VAL A 214 -31.86 -50.37 -27.49
N THR A 215 -33.09 -50.16 -27.95
CA THR A 215 -34.35 -50.75 -27.46
C THR A 215 -34.49 -52.22 -27.88
N LEU A 216 -35.32 -53.02 -27.18
CA LEU A 216 -36.56 -53.64 -27.71
C LEU A 216 -36.92 -55.02 -27.06
N THR A 217 -38.12 -55.08 -26.45
CA THR A 217 -39.09 -56.22 -26.30
C THR A 217 -38.70 -57.47 -25.50
N LEU A 218 -39.58 -58.27 -24.88
CA LEU A 218 -40.99 -58.26 -24.44
C LEU A 218 -41.16 -59.60 -23.65
N VAL A 219 -42.23 -59.67 -22.83
CA VAL A 219 -43.07 -60.87 -22.56
C VAL A 219 -42.68 -61.87 -21.45
N PHE A 220 -43.53 -61.86 -20.40
CA PHE A 220 -44.08 -62.93 -19.54
C PHE A 220 -43.08 -63.80 -18.73
N VAL A 221 -43.33 -64.21 -17.48
CA VAL A 221 -44.52 -64.88 -16.92
C VAL A 221 -44.57 -64.62 -15.40
N ASP A 222 -45.77 -64.54 -14.84
CA ASP A 222 -46.12 -64.79 -13.44
C ASP A 222 -45.31 -65.91 -12.76
N LEU A 223 -45.18 -65.87 -11.42
CA LEU A 223 -45.83 -66.82 -10.49
C LEU A 223 -45.17 -66.77 -9.09
N GLN A 224 -45.95 -66.32 -8.12
CA GLN A 224 -46.08 -66.81 -6.73
C GLN A 224 -44.79 -67.12 -5.93
N ARG A 225 -44.54 -66.34 -4.86
CA ARG A 225 -44.97 -66.68 -3.49
C ARG A 225 -44.57 -65.57 -2.51
#